data_AF-A0A0G4L1Z7-F1
#
_entry.id   AF-A0A0G4L1Z7-F1
#
_cell.length_a   1.000
_cell.length_b   1.000
_cell.length_c   1.000
_cell.angle_alpha   90.00
_cell.angle_beta   90.00
_cell.angle_gamma   90.00
#
_symmetry.space_group_name_H-M   'P 1'
#
loop_
_entity.id
_entity.type
_entity.pdbx_description
1 polymer ?
#
loop_
_entity_poly.entity_id
_entity_poly.type
_entity_poly.pdbx_seq_one_letter_code
_entity_poly.pdbx_strand_id
1 'polypeptide(L)'
;TVDPFVEIEVFHANDKGNKKEAEPALSAVSDTPLKYRTGVIPENGFNPVFDAKCNFKVTTKYPDLIFVRWSVKLSHNGETYNDKPPVATYTAKLSGLKSGYRTLPLFDHNGEQYLFSTLFCKIKVDPINSVLLDCVDPQVDTSGKLRGLGRTIFNRSNNISPKSSM
;
A
#
# COMPACT_ATOMS: atom_id res chain seq x y z
N THR A 1 -3.27 36.22 5.43
CA THR A 1 -2.58 35.19 6.24
C THR A 1 -2.99 33.83 5.70
N VAL A 2 -2.19 32.76 5.88
CA VAL A 2 -2.48 31.44 5.29
C VAL A 2 -2.82 30.43 6.37
N ASP A 3 -3.64 29.44 6.01
CA ASP A 3 -4.15 28.42 6.93
C ASP A 3 -3.58 27.03 6.56
N PRO A 4 -2.36 26.68 6.99
CA PRO A 4 -1.74 25.44 6.57
C PRO A 4 -2.32 24.20 7.26
N PHE A 5 -2.25 23.08 6.56
CA PHE A 5 -2.37 21.72 7.10
C PHE A 5 -1.38 20.80 6.39
N VAL A 6 -1.05 19.68 7.02
CA VAL A 6 -0.18 18.66 6.43
C VAL A 6 -0.99 17.43 6.08
N GLU A 7 -0.81 16.96 4.86
CA GLU A 7 -1.31 15.68 4.38
C GLU A 7 -0.14 14.70 4.26
N ILE A 8 -0.27 13.54 4.88
CA ILE A 8 0.76 12.48 4.88
C ILE A 8 0.19 11.29 4.14
N GLU A 9 0.87 10.88 3.07
CA GLU A 9 0.45 9.79 2.20
C GLU A 9 1.54 8.71 2.12
N VAL A 10 1.13 7.45 2.13
CA VAL A 10 2.02 6.29 1.98
C VAL A 10 1.69 5.56 0.69
N PHE A 11 2.65 5.48 -0.20
CA PHE A 11 2.53 4.77 -1.48
C PHE A 11 3.26 3.44 -1.38
N HIS A 12 2.63 2.37 -1.86
CA HIS A 12 3.25 1.05 -1.99
C HIS A 12 2.83 0.40 -3.30
N ALA A 13 3.59 -0.59 -3.76
CA ALA A 13 3.37 -1.22 -5.07
C ALA A 13 1.99 -1.88 -5.26
N ASN A 14 1.26 -2.17 -4.17
CA ASN A 14 -0.07 -2.78 -4.26
C ASN A 14 -1.20 -1.74 -4.16
N ASP A 15 -0.88 -0.44 -4.08
CA ASP A 15 -1.84 0.67 -4.03
C ASP A 15 -2.52 0.87 -5.40
N LYS A 16 -3.43 -0.06 -5.72
CA LYS A 16 -4.46 -0.08 -6.77
C LYS A 16 -4.28 0.87 -7.97
N GLY A 17 -3.45 0.45 -8.93
CA GLY A 17 -3.56 0.86 -10.33
C GLY A 17 -4.53 0.01 -11.18
N ASN A 18 -4.80 -1.25 -10.82
CA ASN A 18 -5.68 -2.14 -11.60
C ASN A 18 -6.54 -3.01 -10.69
N LYS A 19 -7.86 -2.79 -10.69
CA LYS A 19 -8.86 -3.63 -10.01
C LYS A 19 -8.95 -5.07 -10.54
N LYS A 20 -8.10 -5.48 -11.50
CA LYS A 20 -8.12 -6.79 -12.15
C LYS A 20 -7.07 -7.79 -11.62
N GLU A 21 -6.09 -7.35 -10.84
CA GLU A 21 -4.99 -8.20 -10.34
C GLU A 21 -4.75 -8.05 -8.83
N ALA A 22 -5.80 -7.75 -8.06
CA ALA A 22 -5.69 -7.90 -6.61
C ALA A 22 -5.64 -9.41 -6.33
N GLU A 23 -4.44 -9.96 -6.11
CA GLU A 23 -4.33 -11.35 -5.69
C GLU A 23 -5.12 -11.55 -4.39
N PRO A 24 -6.03 -12.54 -4.35
CA PRO A 24 -7.00 -12.67 -3.27
C PRO A 24 -6.33 -12.78 -1.89
N ALA A 25 -5.15 -13.40 -1.84
CA ALA A 25 -4.40 -13.62 -0.60
C ALA A 25 -3.92 -12.32 0.09
N LEU A 26 -3.56 -11.27 -0.66
CA LEU A 26 -3.10 -10.00 -0.08
C LEU A 26 -4.27 -9.06 0.25
N SER A 27 -5.38 -9.18 -0.48
CA SER A 27 -6.57 -8.36 -0.24
C SER A 27 -7.26 -8.67 1.11
N ALA A 28 -6.93 -9.81 1.72
CA ALA A 28 -7.43 -10.23 3.03
C ALA A 28 -6.79 -9.48 4.20
N VAL A 29 -5.62 -8.85 4.01
CA VAL A 29 -4.97 -8.01 5.04
C VAL A 29 -5.32 -6.56 4.74
N SER A 30 -6.18 -5.97 5.56
CA SER A 30 -6.55 -4.56 5.39
C SER A 30 -5.41 -3.65 5.86
N ASP A 31 -4.84 -2.93 4.91
CA ASP A 31 -4.01 -1.77 5.21
C ASP A 31 -4.85 -0.70 5.92
N THR A 32 -4.22 0.09 6.79
CA THR A 32 -4.85 1.31 7.29
C THR A 32 -5.06 2.29 6.14
N PRO A 33 -5.96 3.29 6.27
CA PRO A 33 -5.99 4.40 5.32
C PRO A 33 -4.57 4.96 5.12
N LEU A 34 -4.10 4.92 3.87
CA LEU A 34 -2.74 5.33 3.50
C LEU A 34 -2.58 6.84 3.39
N LYS A 35 -3.54 7.58 3.94
CA LYS A 35 -3.63 9.04 3.89
C LYS A 35 -4.12 9.56 5.23
N TYR A 36 -3.40 10.53 5.78
CA TYR A 36 -3.76 11.24 6.99
C TYR A 36 -3.68 12.74 6.75
N ARG A 37 -4.60 13.51 7.34
CA ARG A 37 -4.61 14.98 7.30
C ARG A 37 -4.58 15.50 8.73
N THR A 38 -3.71 16.46 9.00
CA THR A 38 -3.71 17.19 10.28
C THR A 38 -4.89 18.15 10.34
N GLY A 39 -5.15 18.70 11.53
CA GLY A 39 -5.98 19.91 11.64
C GLY A 39 -5.38 21.07 10.84
N VAL A 40 -6.25 21.98 10.41
CA VAL A 40 -5.87 23.25 9.80
C VAL A 40 -5.47 24.22 10.91
N ILE A 41 -4.33 24.89 10.76
CA ILE A 41 -3.88 25.92 11.69
C ILE A 41 -4.22 27.28 11.06
N PRO A 42 -5.19 28.03 11.60
CA PRO A 42 -5.60 29.30 11.01
C PRO A 42 -4.51 30.36 11.17
N GLU A 43 -4.35 31.16 10.13
CA GLU A 43 -3.54 32.38 10.07
C GLU A 43 -2.06 32.24 10.47
N ASN A 44 -1.51 31.03 10.45
CA ASN A 44 -0.13 30.78 10.83
C ASN A 44 0.65 30.03 9.75
N GLY A 45 1.23 30.78 8.81
CA GLY A 45 2.14 30.24 7.80
C GLY A 45 3.62 30.23 8.18
N PHE A 46 4.00 30.83 9.31
CA PHE A 46 5.40 31.02 9.69
C PHE A 46 5.93 29.88 10.56
N ASN A 47 5.17 29.50 11.60
CA ASN A 47 5.54 28.44 12.54
C ASN A 47 4.32 27.63 13.02
N PRO A 48 3.51 27.06 12.11
CA PRO A 48 2.34 26.27 12.50
C PRO A 48 2.75 25.05 13.34
N VAL A 49 2.00 24.80 14.42
CA VAL A 49 2.16 23.62 15.28
C VAL A 49 0.95 22.73 15.07
N PHE A 50 1.14 21.60 14.40
CA PHE A 50 0.05 20.68 14.06
C PHE A 50 -0.28 19.66 15.16
N ASP A 51 0.70 19.34 16.02
CA ASP A 51 0.64 18.35 17.11
C ASP A 51 -0.20 17.09 16.80
N ALA A 52 0.11 16.46 15.66
CA ALA A 52 -0.65 15.35 15.13
C ALA A 52 0.18 14.06 15.12
N LYS A 53 -0.48 12.94 15.41
CA LYS A 53 0.11 11.60 15.36
C LYS A 53 -0.72 10.70 14.45
N CYS A 54 -0.05 10.08 13.48
CA CYS A 54 -0.63 9.09 12.59
C CYS A 54 0.17 7.78 12.65
N ASN A 55 -0.49 6.67 12.31
CA ASN A 55 0.14 5.37 12.15
C ASN A 55 -0.36 4.76 10.84
N PHE A 56 0.56 4.17 10.08
CA PHE A 56 0.26 3.48 8.85
C PHE A 56 0.73 2.04 8.97
N LYS A 57 -0.18 1.10 8.67
CA LYS A 57 0.11 -0.31 8.48
C LYS A 57 0.01 -0.61 6.98
N VAL A 58 1.10 -1.12 6.43
CA VAL A 58 1.22 -1.45 5.00
C VAL A 58 1.59 -2.93 4.87
N THR A 59 0.89 -3.61 3.97
CA THR A 59 1.10 -5.01 3.63
C THR A 59 1.47 -5.09 2.15
N THR A 60 2.70 -5.51 1.85
CA THR A 60 3.16 -5.58 0.47
C THR A 60 4.15 -6.71 0.23
N LYS A 61 4.14 -7.23 -1.00
CA LYS A 61 5.20 -8.14 -1.53
C LYS A 61 6.51 -7.39 -1.79
N TYR A 62 6.45 -6.06 -1.90
CA TYR A 62 7.59 -5.22 -2.28
C TYR A 62 7.89 -4.19 -1.18
N PRO A 63 8.45 -4.62 -0.03
CA PRO A 63 8.75 -3.71 1.09
C PRO A 63 9.73 -2.59 0.71
N ASP A 64 10.58 -2.84 -0.29
CA ASP A 64 11.51 -1.84 -0.82
C ASP A 64 10.85 -0.80 -1.73
N LEU A 65 9.57 -0.92 -2.06
CA LEU A 65 8.84 0.02 -2.92
C LEU A 65 7.78 0.80 -2.13
N ILE A 66 8.14 1.21 -0.91
CA ILE A 66 7.29 2.06 -0.06
C ILE A 66 7.86 3.48 -0.03
N PHE A 67 7.00 4.45 -0.29
CA PHE A 67 7.31 5.88 -0.26
C PHE A 67 6.35 6.61 0.67
N VAL A 68 6.85 7.60 1.39
CA VAL A 68 6.04 8.48 2.24
C VAL A 68 6.17 9.90 1.71
N ARG A 69 5.03 10.56 1.51
CA ARG A 69 4.95 11.96 1.09
C ARG A 69 4.30 12.80 2.17
N TRP A 70 4.97 13.89 2.52
CA TRP A 70 4.42 14.98 3.31
C TRP A 70 4.07 16.10 2.34
N SER A 71 2.84 16.58 2.42
CA SER A 71 2.27 17.60 1.55
C SER A 71 1.74 18.72 2.42
N VAL A 72 2.36 19.90 2.37
CA VAL A 72 1.83 21.10 3.00
C VAL A 72 0.81 21.72 2.06
N LYS A 73 -0.42 21.89 2.54
CA LYS A 73 -1.56 22.43 1.80
C LYS A 73 -2.16 23.60 2.57
N LEU A 74 -2.87 24.48 1.86
CA LEU A 74 -3.51 25.66 2.44
C LEU A 74 -5.02 25.52 2.34
N SER A 75 -5.74 25.66 3.45
CA SER A 75 -7.20 25.81 3.42
C SER A 75 -7.57 27.19 2.87
N HIS A 76 -8.77 27.32 2.29
CA HIS A 76 -9.23 28.63 1.82
C HIS A 76 -9.70 29.53 2.98
N ASN A 77 -10.28 28.97 4.06
CA ASN A 77 -10.87 29.75 5.15
C ASN A 77 -10.90 28.93 6.48
N GLY A 78 -9.81 28.24 6.83
CA GLY A 78 -9.74 27.45 8.07
C GLY A 78 -10.59 26.16 8.17
N GLU A 79 -11.68 26.03 7.41
CA GLU A 79 -12.71 25.00 7.68
C GLU A 79 -12.78 23.86 6.65
N THR A 80 -12.21 24.01 5.46
CA THR A 80 -12.34 22.98 4.41
C THR A 80 -10.98 22.56 3.86
N TYR A 81 -10.74 21.25 3.87
CA TYR A 81 -9.66 20.64 3.11
C TYR A 81 -9.95 20.85 1.62
N ASN A 82 -9.15 21.66 0.95
CA ASN A 82 -9.28 21.79 -0.51
C ASN A 82 -8.40 20.74 -1.21
N ASP A 83 -8.79 20.41 -2.44
CA ASP A 83 -8.00 19.54 -3.32
C ASP A 83 -7.01 20.34 -4.17
N LYS A 84 -6.61 21.53 -3.71
CA LYS A 84 -5.56 22.30 -4.37
C LYS A 84 -4.24 21.53 -4.30
N PRO A 85 -3.36 21.71 -5.30
CA PRO A 85 -2.03 21.13 -5.25
C PRO A 85 -1.31 21.62 -3.97
N PRO A 86 -0.47 20.77 -3.37
CA PRO A 86 0.34 21.17 -2.23
C PRO A 86 1.25 22.34 -2.61
N VAL A 87 1.40 23.28 -1.69
CA VAL A 87 2.33 24.41 -1.86
C VAL A 87 3.78 23.95 -1.69
N ALA A 88 4.00 22.92 -0.87
CA ALA A 88 5.30 22.32 -0.70
C ALA A 88 5.19 20.84 -0.35
N THR A 89 6.17 20.06 -0.76
CA THR A 89 6.20 18.62 -0.52
C THR A 89 7.58 18.12 -0.08
N TYR A 90 7.59 17.00 0.62
CA TYR A 90 8.77 16.18 0.83
C TYR A 90 8.38 14.73 0.59
N THR A 91 9.11 14.03 -0.28
CA THR A 91 8.85 12.61 -0.56
C THR A 91 10.11 11.82 -0.32
N ALA A 92 10.00 10.71 0.41
CA ALA A 92 11.13 9.85 0.70
C ALA A 92 10.74 8.38 0.61
N LYS A 93 11.71 7.56 0.19
CA LYS A 93 11.62 6.10 0.30
C LYS A 93 11.66 5.71 1.78
N LEU A 94 10.81 4.77 2.20
CA LEU A 94 10.70 4.33 3.59
C LEU A 94 12.05 3.87 4.16
N SER A 95 12.82 3.10 3.38
CA SER A 95 14.15 2.61 3.81
C SER A 95 15.22 3.71 3.92
N GLY A 96 14.99 4.89 3.33
CA GLY A 96 15.86 6.05 3.48
C GLY A 96 15.51 6.94 4.67
N LEU A 97 14.36 6.71 5.33
CA LEU A 97 13.93 7.50 6.47
C LEU A 97 14.67 7.09 7.74
N LYS A 98 15.29 8.08 8.39
CA LYS A 98 15.94 7.87 9.69
C LYS A 98 14.93 8.10 10.82
N SER A 99 14.79 7.14 11.72
CA SER A 99 13.95 7.26 12.92
C SER A 99 14.38 8.39 13.86
N GLY A 100 13.48 8.84 14.73
CA GLY A 100 13.69 9.93 15.69
C GLY A 100 13.08 11.26 15.24
N TYR A 101 13.45 12.34 15.91
CA TYR A 101 13.06 13.69 15.52
C TYR A 101 13.87 14.14 14.30
N ARG A 102 13.18 14.63 13.27
CA ARG A 102 13.75 15.00 11.98
C ARG A 102 13.17 16.32 11.51
N THR A 103 14.03 17.09 10.85
CA THR A 103 13.66 18.27 10.08
C THR A 103 13.70 17.89 8.61
N LEU A 104 12.56 17.97 7.94
CA LEU A 104 12.39 17.62 6.54
C LEU A 104 12.43 18.91 5.71
N PRO A 105 13.34 19.04 4.73
CA PRO A 105 13.31 20.17 3.80
C PRO A 105 12.06 20.07 2.91
N LEU A 106 11.47 21.21 2.57
CA LEU A 106 10.30 21.26 1.70
C LEU A 106 10.68 21.74 0.30
N PHE A 107 10.02 21.17 -0.70
CA PHE A 107 10.26 21.43 -2.12
C PHE A 107 8.98 21.95 -2.78
N ASP A 108 9.11 22.79 -3.80
CA ASP A 108 7.99 23.27 -4.59
C ASP A 108 7.51 22.21 -5.62
N HIS A 109 6.60 22.61 -6.51
CA HIS A 109 6.07 21.74 -7.56
C HIS A 109 7.07 21.42 -8.68
N ASN A 110 8.13 22.22 -8.83
CA ASN A 110 9.22 22.01 -9.78
C ASN A 110 10.33 21.13 -9.20
N GLY A 111 10.28 20.84 -7.90
CA GLY A 111 11.32 20.11 -7.18
C GLY A 111 12.45 21.01 -6.67
N GLU A 112 12.26 22.33 -6.68
CA GLU A 112 13.21 23.27 -6.10
C GLU A 112 13.01 23.38 -4.58
N GLN A 113 14.12 23.40 -3.84
CA GLN A 113 14.06 23.46 -2.38
C GLN A 113 13.71 24.88 -1.91
N TYR A 114 12.73 24.98 -1.01
CA TYR A 114 12.54 26.19 -0.21
C TYR A 114 13.62 26.28 0.88
N LEU A 115 14.51 27.27 0.80
CA LEU A 115 15.66 27.40 1.71
C LEU A 115 15.26 27.53 3.19
N PHE A 116 14.11 28.12 3.49
CA PHE A 116 13.67 28.42 4.85
C PHE A 116 12.39 27.67 5.28
N SER A 117 11.87 26.78 4.43
CA SER A 117 10.66 26.02 4.74
C SER A 117 11.00 24.59 5.08
N THR A 118 10.71 24.21 6.33
CA THR A 118 10.97 22.86 6.84
C THR A 118 9.78 22.34 7.63
N LEU A 119 9.60 21.01 7.64
CA LEU A 119 8.65 20.33 8.52
C LEU A 119 9.40 19.58 9.61
N PHE A 120 9.05 19.81 10.88
CA PHE A 120 9.60 19.04 11.99
C PHE A 120 8.65 17.92 12.39
N CYS A 121 9.15 16.69 12.46
CA CYS A 121 8.34 15.54 12.84
C CYS A 121 9.15 14.47 13.58
N LYS A 122 8.46 13.56 14.26
CA LYS A 122 9.05 12.35 14.83
C LYS A 122 8.70 11.15 13.95
N ILE A 123 9.72 10.49 13.43
CA ILE A 123 9.57 9.30 12.59
C ILE A 123 9.86 8.06 13.43
N LYS A 124 8.97 7.08 13.38
CA LYS A 124 9.19 5.74 13.93
C LYS A 124 8.79 4.72 12.86
N VAL A 125 9.73 3.87 12.48
CA VAL A 125 9.49 2.75 11.58
C VAL A 125 9.63 1.48 12.41
N ASP A 126 8.57 0.68 12.48
CA ASP A 126 8.62 -0.63 13.14
C ASP A 126 9.24 -1.66 12.18
N PRO A 127 9.85 -2.75 12.70
CA PRO A 127 10.45 -3.79 11.87
C PRO A 127 9.44 -4.39 10.88
N ILE A 128 9.94 -4.77 9.71
CA ILE A 128 9.14 -5.44 8.68
C ILE A 128 8.90 -6.88 9.11
N ASN A 129 7.63 -7.26 9.24
CA ASN A 129 7.23 -8.63 9.54
C ASN A 129 6.80 -9.35 8.25
N SER A 130 7.48 -10.45 7.92
CA SER A 130 7.06 -11.33 6.83
C SER A 130 5.92 -12.24 7.28
N VAL A 131 4.84 -12.28 6.50
CA VAL A 131 3.72 -13.20 6.72
C VAL A 131 3.67 -14.18 5.55
N LEU A 132 3.59 -15.48 5.85
CA LEU A 132 3.31 -16.49 4.84
C LEU A 132 1.81 -16.43 4.54
N LEU A 133 1.47 -16.25 3.27
CA LEU A 133 0.09 -16.31 2.80
C LEU A 133 -0.08 -17.67 2.12
N ASP A 134 -1.07 -18.44 2.57
CA ASP A 134 -1.45 -19.67 1.90
C ASP A 134 -1.99 -19.28 0.51
N CYS A 135 -1.24 -19.63 -0.54
CA CYS A 135 -1.78 -19.59 -1.88
C CYS A 135 -2.85 -20.66 -1.96
N VAL A 136 -4.12 -20.25 -2.06
CA VAL A 136 -5.18 -21.18 -2.48
C VAL A 136 -4.80 -21.59 -3.90
N ASP A 137 -4.32 -22.82 -4.06
CA ASP A 137 -4.14 -23.42 -5.38
C ASP A 137 -5.44 -23.22 -6.16
N PRO A 138 -5.40 -22.65 -7.38
CA PRO A 138 -6.59 -22.63 -8.21
C PRO A 138 -7.00 -24.10 -8.39
N GLN A 139 -8.09 -24.47 -7.71
CA GLN A 139 -8.71 -25.78 -7.86
C GLN A 139 -8.86 -26.00 -9.36
N VAL A 140 -8.12 -26.98 -9.88
CA VAL A 140 -8.33 -27.45 -11.24
C VAL A 140 -9.75 -27.99 -11.25
N ASP A 141 -10.68 -27.20 -11.79
CA ASP A 141 -12.06 -27.60 -12.01
C ASP A 141 -12.08 -28.78 -13.00
N THR A 142 -11.84 -29.99 -12.53
CA THR A 142 -12.17 -31.24 -13.25
C THR A 142 -13.68 -31.47 -13.20
N SER A 143 -14.46 -30.49 -13.66
CA SER A 143 -15.91 -30.62 -13.88
C SER A 143 -16.30 -30.31 -15.32
N GLY A 144 -15.44 -30.65 -16.27
CA GLY A 144 -15.81 -30.79 -17.67
C GLY A 144 -16.67 -32.03 -17.91
N LYS A 145 -18.00 -31.87 -17.83
CA LYS A 145 -18.99 -32.81 -18.39
C LYS A 145 -18.71 -33.02 -19.89
N LEU A 146 -17.98 -34.07 -20.25
CA LEU A 146 -17.92 -34.58 -21.62
C LEU A 146 -19.22 -35.36 -21.91
N ARG A 147 -20.21 -34.64 -22.44
CA ARG A 147 -21.36 -35.24 -23.13
C ARG A 147 -21.07 -35.26 -24.63
N GLY A 148 -20.96 -36.44 -25.24
CA GLY A 148 -21.01 -36.56 -26.70
C GLY A 148 -20.38 -37.80 -27.32
N LEU A 149 -21.19 -38.85 -27.47
CA LEU A 149 -21.29 -39.80 -28.60
C LEU A 149 -20.02 -40.39 -29.25
N GLY A 150 -19.92 -41.73 -29.22
CA GLY A 150 -19.51 -42.48 -30.43
C GLY A 150 -18.69 -43.77 -30.24
N ARG A 151 -19.40 -44.91 -30.31
CA ARG A 151 -18.97 -46.26 -30.77
C ARG A 151 -18.17 -47.20 -29.83
N THR A 152 -18.91 -48.18 -29.35
CA THR A 152 -18.57 -49.58 -28.99
C THR A 152 -17.56 -50.26 -29.93
N ILE A 153 -16.56 -50.98 -29.38
CA ILE A 153 -16.16 -52.36 -29.80
C ILE A 153 -15.56 -53.15 -28.61
N PHE A 154 -16.31 -54.17 -28.20
CA PHE A 154 -16.00 -55.51 -27.66
C PHE A 154 -14.57 -55.92 -27.19
N ASN A 155 -14.56 -56.40 -25.94
CA ASN A 155 -14.26 -57.78 -25.51
C ASN A 155 -12.84 -58.36 -25.71
N ARG A 156 -12.14 -58.60 -24.60
CA ARG A 156 -11.67 -59.95 -24.22
C ARG A 156 -11.27 -60.00 -22.75
N SER A 157 -12.09 -60.71 -21.97
CA SER A 157 -11.66 -61.38 -20.75
C SER A 157 -10.55 -62.39 -21.09
N ASN A 158 -9.56 -62.52 -20.22
CA ASN A 158 -9.15 -63.84 -19.75
C ASN A 158 -8.42 -63.75 -18.40
N ASN A 159 -8.93 -64.55 -17.48
CA ASN A 159 -8.35 -64.93 -16.20
C ASN A 159 -6.90 -65.43 -16.37
N ILE A 160 -6.08 -65.28 -15.32
CA ILE A 160 -5.42 -66.38 -14.58
C ILE A 160 -4.48 -65.75 -13.52
N SER A 161 -4.83 -65.95 -12.25
CA SER A 161 -3.90 -66.16 -11.12
C SER A 161 -3.98 -67.68 -10.78
N PRO A 162 -3.09 -68.34 -9.98
CA PRO A 162 -2.20 -67.77 -8.95
C PRO A 162 -0.84 -68.51 -8.69
N LYS A 163 -0.15 -68.06 -7.63
CA LYS A 163 0.53 -68.82 -6.54
C LYS A 163 2.08 -68.82 -6.40
N SER A 164 2.47 -68.28 -5.23
CA SER A 164 3.43 -68.68 -4.17
C SER A 164 4.91 -69.01 -4.44
N SER A 165 5.72 -68.31 -3.64
CA SER A 165 7.01 -68.61 -2.99
C SER A 165 7.73 -69.95 -3.22
N MET A 166 9.04 -69.85 -3.46
CA MET A 166 10.10 -70.42 -2.61
C MET A 166 11.21 -69.38 -2.44
#